data_AF-A0AA37UAN6-F1
#
_entry.id   AF-A0AA37UAN6-F1
#
_cell.length_a   1.000
_cell.length_b   1.000
_cell.length_c   1.000
_cell.angle_alpha   90.00
_cell.angle_beta   90.00
_cell.angle_gamma   90.00
#
_symmetry.space_group_name_H-M   'P 1'
#
loop_
_entity.id
_entity.type
_entity.pdbx_description
1 polymer ?
#
loop_
_entity_poly.entity_id
_entity_poly.type
_entity_poly.pdbx_seq_one_letter_code
_entity_poly.pdbx_strand_id
1 'polypeptide(L)'
;MSLYDPTLAKAPELARRRSTVRTVLAVLAIIVAIAAIVYSAANFLDLAEQGRENAQDASRVRYRYGGGFLPVAIIILAAGLAVAAVMALVGAGTRVWTRAASGAVLHKRFEGYHAMSPEQFDALHGAYASGDPGAYTPLPEQVKRGPAVVMVWTANEDRVGYVGLSWGAAAKSTLNAPLIRLEGAHFDALQAALRQGLDRPLPDDRNPLRAQGGVR
;
A
#
# COMPACT_ATOMS: atom_id res chain seq x y z
N MET A 1 -6.86 -6.57 -5.23
CA MET A 1 -7.78 -6.55 -4.08
C MET A 1 -7.00 -7.18 -2.94
N SER A 2 -6.81 -6.49 -1.81
CA SER A 2 -6.05 -7.05 -0.69
C SER A 2 -6.81 -8.25 -0.12
N LEU A 3 -6.09 -9.30 0.33
CA LEU A 3 -6.65 -10.45 1.06
C LEU A 3 -7.59 -10.01 2.20
N TYR A 4 -7.35 -8.82 2.76
CA TYR A 4 -8.09 -8.28 3.89
C TYR A 4 -9.20 -7.28 3.56
N ASP A 5 -9.40 -6.94 2.28
CA ASP A 5 -10.49 -6.03 1.89
C ASP A 5 -11.87 -6.52 2.39
N PRO A 6 -12.20 -7.83 2.38
CA PRO A 6 -13.47 -8.32 2.94
C PRO A 6 -13.59 -8.15 4.46
N THR A 7 -12.49 -8.26 5.20
CA THR A 7 -12.50 -8.11 6.67
C THR A 7 -12.66 -6.66 7.07
N LEU A 8 -11.95 -5.75 6.40
CA LEU A 8 -12.13 -4.30 6.59
C LEU A 8 -13.55 -3.86 6.22
N ALA A 9 -14.17 -4.47 5.20
CA ALA A 9 -15.54 -4.17 4.81
C ALA A 9 -16.60 -4.60 5.84
N LYS A 10 -16.28 -5.57 6.70
CA LYS A 10 -17.17 -6.04 7.77
C LYS A 10 -17.04 -5.22 9.05
N ALA A 11 -15.97 -4.42 9.19
CA ALA A 11 -15.76 -3.57 10.36
C ALA A 11 -16.66 -2.32 10.27
N PRO A 12 -17.65 -2.14 11.17
CA PRO A 12 -18.61 -1.03 11.09
C PRO A 12 -17.96 0.35 11.26
N GLU A 13 -16.81 0.43 11.92
CA GLU A 13 -16.05 1.67 12.10
C GLU A 13 -15.25 2.09 10.86
N LEU A 14 -15.23 1.28 9.79
CA LEU A 14 -14.49 1.56 8.57
C LEU A 14 -15.44 1.79 7.38
N ALA A 15 -15.14 2.82 6.61
CA ALA A 15 -15.87 3.16 5.39
C ALA A 15 -14.90 3.23 4.21
N ARG A 16 -15.35 2.75 3.05
CA ARG A 16 -14.60 2.86 1.81
C ARG A 16 -15.06 4.09 1.03
N ARG A 17 -14.25 5.15 1.02
CA ARG A 17 -14.58 6.45 0.39
C ARG A 17 -13.65 6.75 -0.78
N ARG A 18 -14.11 7.57 -1.74
CA ARG A 18 -13.23 8.09 -2.79
C ARG A 18 -12.30 9.15 -2.19
N SER A 19 -11.01 9.05 -2.48
CA SER A 19 -10.02 10.05 -2.09
C SER A 19 -9.98 11.17 -3.13
N THR A 20 -10.30 12.40 -2.70
CA THR A 20 -10.24 13.59 -3.56
C THR A 20 -8.88 13.74 -4.22
N VAL A 21 -7.80 13.55 -3.45
CA VAL A 21 -6.42 13.64 -3.97
C VAL A 21 -6.18 12.62 -5.08
N ARG A 22 -6.52 11.34 -4.86
CA ARG A 22 -6.33 10.30 -5.89
C ARG A 22 -7.21 10.55 -7.12
N THR A 23 -8.42 11.06 -6.92
CA THR A 23 -9.32 11.44 -8.02
C THR A 23 -8.74 12.58 -8.84
N VAL A 24 -8.26 13.66 -8.19
CA VAL A 24 -7.62 14.79 -8.87
C VAL A 24 -6.38 14.33 -9.65
N LEU A 25 -5.51 13.50 -9.05
CA LEU A 25 -4.33 12.97 -9.73
C LEU A 25 -4.71 12.12 -10.95
N ALA A 26 -5.73 11.28 -10.85
CA ALA A 26 -6.20 10.49 -11.99
C ALA A 26 -6.77 11.38 -13.12
N VAL A 27 -7.51 12.44 -12.77
CA VAL A 27 -8.00 13.42 -13.75
C VAL A 27 -6.85 14.16 -14.41
N LEU A 28 -5.86 14.63 -13.64
CA LEU A 28 -4.66 15.29 -14.19
C LEU A 28 -3.87 14.37 -15.12
N ALA A 29 -3.71 13.10 -14.76
CA ALA A 29 -3.05 12.11 -15.61
C ALA A 29 -3.78 11.92 -16.95
N ILE A 30 -5.12 11.94 -16.96
CA ILE A 30 -5.91 11.90 -18.21
C ILE A 30 -5.67 13.16 -19.04
N ILE A 31 -5.69 14.35 -18.43
CA ILE A 31 -5.46 15.61 -19.14
C ILE A 31 -4.07 15.62 -19.79
N VAL A 32 -3.03 15.23 -19.05
CA VAL A 32 -1.66 15.15 -19.56
C VAL A 32 -1.54 14.11 -20.68
N ALA A 33 -2.17 12.95 -20.54
CA ALA A 33 -2.19 11.94 -21.59
C ALA A 33 -2.86 12.44 -22.88
N ILE A 34 -4.00 13.11 -22.77
CA ILE A 34 -4.69 13.69 -23.93
C ILE A 34 -3.82 14.77 -24.58
N ALA A 35 -3.23 15.67 -23.79
CA ALA A 35 -2.35 16.71 -24.29
C ALA A 35 -1.14 16.11 -25.02
N ALA A 36 -0.53 15.04 -24.49
CA ALA A 36 0.57 14.35 -25.12
C ALA A 36 0.17 13.69 -26.46
N ILE A 37 -1.03 13.09 -26.53
CA ILE A 37 -1.56 12.51 -27.77
C ILE A 37 -1.80 13.60 -28.82
N VAL A 38 -2.47 14.69 -28.44
CA VAL A 38 -2.75 15.82 -29.35
C VAL A 38 -1.45 16.46 -29.84
N TYR A 39 -0.50 16.71 -28.93
CA TYR A 39 0.81 17.25 -29.28
C TYR A 39 1.57 16.32 -30.22
N SER A 40 1.57 15.01 -29.93
CA SER A 40 2.25 14.01 -30.77
C SER A 40 1.61 13.91 -32.16
N ALA A 41 0.29 13.99 -32.26
CA ALA A 41 -0.42 13.97 -33.53
C ALA A 41 -0.20 15.26 -34.34
N ALA A 42 -0.24 16.43 -33.70
CA ALA A 42 -0.07 17.72 -34.35
C ALA A 42 1.38 17.94 -34.85
N ASN A 43 2.37 17.44 -34.11
CA ASN A 43 3.79 17.61 -34.41
C ASN A 43 4.43 16.29 -34.86
N PHE A 44 3.65 15.43 -35.52
CA PHE A 44 4.06 14.05 -35.81
C PHE A 44 5.33 13.99 -36.67
N LEU A 45 5.42 14.85 -37.69
CA LEU A 45 6.57 14.90 -38.59
C LEU A 45 7.82 15.39 -37.85
N ASP A 46 7.70 16.51 -37.12
CA ASP A 46 8.80 17.10 -36.34
C ASP A 46 9.33 16.12 -35.29
N LEU A 47 8.44 15.41 -34.58
CA LEU A 47 8.82 14.41 -33.59
C LEU A 47 9.45 13.16 -34.22
N ALA A 48 9.00 12.76 -35.42
CA ALA A 48 9.60 11.67 -36.15
C ALA A 48 11.00 12.03 -36.66
N GLU A 49 11.21 13.29 -37.08
CA GLU A 49 12.50 13.83 -37.50
C GLU A 49 13.46 13.94 -36.32
N GLN A 50 13.06 14.59 -35.23
CA GLN A 50 13.83 14.66 -33.98
C GLN A 50 14.18 13.26 -33.46
N GLY A 51 13.25 12.32 -33.52
CA GLY A 51 13.51 10.94 -33.11
C GLY A 51 14.57 10.28 -33.98
N ARG A 52 14.59 10.53 -35.30
CA ARG A 52 15.63 10.03 -36.23
C ARG A 52 16.99 10.66 -35.97
N GLU A 53 17.06 11.97 -35.78
CA GLU A 53 18.29 12.71 -35.46
C GLU A 53 18.91 12.18 -34.16
N ASN A 54 18.11 12.11 -33.08
CA ASN A 54 18.57 11.58 -31.78
C ASN A 54 19.01 10.10 -31.86
N ALA A 55 18.41 9.32 -32.76
CA ALA A 55 18.78 7.93 -32.98
C ALA A 55 20.12 7.80 -33.73
N GLN A 56 20.46 8.74 -34.62
CA GLN A 56 21.75 8.77 -35.32
C GLN A 56 22.91 9.10 -34.38
N ASP A 57 22.68 10.01 -33.43
CA ASP A 57 23.65 10.41 -32.40
C ASP A 57 23.81 9.37 -31.28
N ALA A 58 22.93 8.36 -31.21
CA ALA A 58 23.01 7.32 -30.20
C ALA A 58 24.20 6.36 -30.45
N SER A 59 25.08 6.25 -29.44
CA SER A 59 26.24 5.34 -29.45
C SER A 59 25.86 3.85 -29.42
N ARG A 60 24.63 3.52 -29.03
CA ARG A 60 24.13 2.15 -28.92
C ARG A 60 23.27 1.78 -30.12
N VAL A 61 23.71 0.77 -30.87
CA VAL A 61 23.06 0.25 -32.11
C VAL A 61 21.56 -0.03 -31.94
N ARG A 62 21.11 -0.47 -30.77
CA ARG A 62 19.69 -0.73 -30.48
C ARG A 62 18.78 0.51 -30.61
N TYR A 63 19.31 1.70 -30.36
CA TYR A 63 18.54 2.95 -30.43
C TYR A 63 18.51 3.57 -31.84
N ARG A 64 19.45 3.21 -32.72
CA ARG A 64 19.49 3.66 -34.14
C ARG A 64 18.28 3.22 -34.96
N TYR A 65 17.71 2.05 -34.64
CA TYR A 65 16.54 1.49 -35.36
C TYR A 65 15.19 2.04 -34.86
N GLY A 66 15.17 2.80 -33.76
CA GLY A 66 13.93 3.23 -33.08
C GLY A 66 13.49 4.67 -33.38
N GLY A 67 14.31 5.47 -34.06
CA GLY A 67 14.14 6.93 -34.10
C GLY A 67 12.81 7.43 -34.67
N GLY A 68 12.31 6.84 -35.75
CA GLY A 68 11.05 7.27 -36.37
C GLY A 68 9.79 6.92 -35.57
N PHE A 69 9.91 6.13 -34.50
CA PHE A 69 8.76 5.63 -33.71
C PHE A 69 8.47 6.46 -32.46
N LEU A 70 9.24 7.52 -32.19
CA LEU A 70 9.03 8.39 -31.03
C LEU A 70 7.58 8.88 -30.88
N PRO A 71 6.93 9.48 -31.92
CA PRO A 71 5.55 9.95 -31.76
C PRO A 71 4.56 8.81 -31.50
N VAL A 72 4.77 7.64 -32.12
CA VAL A 72 3.96 6.43 -31.90
C VAL A 72 4.13 5.90 -30.47
N ALA A 73 5.36 5.86 -29.95
CA ALA A 73 5.63 5.45 -28.59
C ALA A 73 4.99 6.40 -27.56
N ILE A 74 5.04 7.71 -27.79
CA ILE A 74 4.35 8.71 -26.95
C ILE A 74 2.85 8.44 -26.92
N ILE A 75 2.23 8.22 -28.09
CA ILE A 75 0.78 7.93 -28.18
C ILE A 75 0.42 6.65 -27.43
N ILE A 76 1.19 5.56 -27.60
CA ILE A 76 0.92 4.29 -26.92
C ILE A 76 1.04 4.44 -25.40
N LEU A 77 2.10 5.08 -24.91
CA LEU A 77 2.31 5.30 -23.48
C LEU A 77 1.24 6.20 -22.87
N ALA A 78 0.88 7.29 -23.55
CA ALA A 78 -0.16 8.20 -23.14
C ALA A 78 -1.54 7.52 -23.12
N ALA A 79 -1.88 6.75 -24.15
CA ALA A 79 -3.11 5.98 -24.20
C ALA A 79 -3.17 4.95 -23.06
N GLY A 80 -2.08 4.23 -22.80
CA GLY A 80 -1.97 3.31 -21.67
C GLY A 80 -2.18 4.00 -20.32
N LEU A 81 -1.57 5.17 -20.12
CA LEU A 81 -1.75 5.99 -18.92
C LEU A 81 -3.21 6.46 -18.76
N ALA A 82 -3.83 6.94 -19.84
CA ALA A 82 -5.23 7.36 -19.83
C ALA A 82 -6.16 6.21 -19.45
N VAL A 83 -5.99 5.03 -20.07
CA VAL A 83 -6.76 3.82 -19.75
C VAL A 83 -6.57 3.43 -18.28
N ALA A 84 -5.32 3.41 -17.79
CA ALA A 84 -5.05 3.10 -16.39
C ALA A 84 -5.71 4.10 -15.42
N ALA A 85 -5.67 5.39 -15.73
CA ALA A 85 -6.28 6.44 -14.91
C ALA A 85 -7.82 6.36 -14.91
N VAL A 86 -8.45 6.09 -16.07
CA VAL A 86 -9.89 5.85 -16.17
C VAL A 86 -10.29 4.60 -15.36
N MET A 87 -9.53 3.51 -15.49
CA MET A 87 -9.77 2.30 -14.70
C MET A 87 -9.62 2.56 -13.20
N ALA A 88 -8.70 3.43 -12.77
CA ALA A 88 -8.57 3.83 -11.37
C ALA A 88 -9.77 4.66 -10.87
N LEU A 89 -10.33 5.53 -11.70
CA LEU A 89 -11.51 6.36 -11.40
C LEU A 89 -12.81 5.54 -11.30
N VAL A 90 -13.04 4.67 -12.29
CA VAL A 90 -14.23 3.82 -12.36
C VAL A 90 -14.15 2.71 -11.32
N GLY A 91 -12.97 2.13 -11.15
CA GLY A 91 -12.73 1.03 -10.24
C GLY A 91 -12.47 1.45 -8.79
N ALA A 92 -11.72 0.58 -8.10
CA ALA A 92 -11.38 0.74 -6.70
C ALA A 92 -10.10 1.57 -6.44
N GLY A 93 -9.38 2.00 -7.49
CA GLY A 93 -8.05 2.62 -7.36
C GLY A 93 -8.07 3.96 -6.62
N THR A 94 -9.13 4.74 -6.81
CA THR A 94 -9.33 6.02 -6.09
C THR A 94 -9.98 5.85 -4.71
N ARG A 95 -10.46 4.64 -4.38
CA ARG A 95 -11.12 4.40 -3.10
C ARG A 95 -10.09 4.04 -2.03
N VAL A 96 -10.22 4.67 -0.87
CA VAL A 96 -9.39 4.43 0.31
C VAL A 96 -10.27 4.01 1.48
N TRP A 97 -9.68 3.21 2.38
CA TRP A 97 -10.29 2.93 3.67
C TRP A 97 -10.14 4.15 4.56
N THR A 98 -11.23 4.54 5.21
CA THR A 98 -11.30 5.68 6.12
C THR A 98 -12.02 5.25 7.39
N ARG A 99 -11.73 5.89 8.51
CA ARG A 99 -12.56 5.78 9.70
C ARG A 99 -13.91 6.43 9.43
N ALA A 100 -14.99 5.72 9.73
CA ALA A 100 -16.36 6.20 9.51
C ALA A 100 -16.68 7.43 10.37
N ALA A 101 -16.13 7.49 11.59
CA ALA A 101 -16.39 8.54 12.57
C ALA A 101 -15.74 9.89 12.22
N SER A 102 -14.47 9.89 11.79
CA SER A 102 -13.67 11.11 11.58
C SER A 102 -13.36 11.40 10.11
N GLY A 103 -13.44 10.39 9.23
CA GLY A 103 -12.95 10.47 7.86
C GLY A 103 -11.45 10.24 7.69
N ALA A 104 -10.71 10.01 8.78
CA ALA A 104 -9.25 9.81 8.73
C ALA A 104 -8.88 8.61 7.85
N VAL A 105 -7.86 8.78 7.00
CA VAL A 105 -7.44 7.76 6.04
C VAL A 105 -6.63 6.67 6.74
N LEU A 106 -6.93 5.40 6.42
CA LEU A 106 -6.13 4.26 6.85
C LEU A 106 -4.93 4.10 5.90
N HIS A 107 -3.73 4.17 6.48
CA HIS A 107 -2.49 3.92 5.77
C HIS A 107 -1.98 2.53 6.09
N LYS A 108 -1.73 1.69 5.08
CA LYS A 108 -1.05 0.41 5.30
C LYS A 108 0.41 0.68 5.66
N ARG A 109 0.84 0.23 6.83
CA ARG A 109 2.21 0.41 7.35
C ARG A 109 3.05 -0.86 7.26
N PHE A 110 2.40 -2.02 7.27
CA PHE A 110 3.09 -3.31 7.22
C PHE A 110 2.24 -4.34 6.48
N GLU A 111 2.92 -5.20 5.71
CA GLU A 111 2.41 -6.47 5.20
C GLU A 111 3.58 -7.46 5.22
N GLY A 112 3.41 -8.58 5.92
CA GLY A 112 4.41 -9.64 6.03
C GLY A 112 3.76 -11.00 5.92
N TYR A 113 4.37 -11.89 5.14
CA TYR A 113 3.97 -13.29 5.04
C TYR A 113 4.90 -14.14 5.90
N HIS A 114 4.35 -15.09 6.64
CA HIS A 114 5.07 -15.84 7.65
C HIS A 114 4.78 -17.34 7.55
N ALA A 115 5.81 -18.15 7.76
CA ALA A 115 5.68 -19.59 7.92
C ALA A 115 5.38 -19.88 9.40
N MET A 116 4.10 -20.07 9.72
CA MET A 116 3.66 -20.38 11.09
C MET A 116 2.61 -21.48 11.10
N SER A 117 2.59 -22.26 12.19
CA SER A 117 1.52 -23.21 12.48
C SER A 117 0.23 -22.47 12.87
N PRO A 118 -0.94 -23.14 12.83
CA PRO A 118 -2.19 -22.56 13.32
C PRO A 118 -2.12 -22.12 14.79
N GLU A 119 -1.43 -22.87 15.66
CA GLU A 119 -1.30 -22.51 17.08
C GLU A 119 -0.45 -21.25 17.26
N GLN A 120 0.61 -21.10 16.47
CA GLN A 120 1.44 -19.89 16.47
C GLN A 120 0.67 -18.68 15.93
N PHE A 121 -0.22 -18.89 14.97
CA PHE A 121 -1.10 -17.86 14.43
C PHE A 121 -2.06 -17.32 15.50
N ASP A 122 -2.73 -18.22 16.23
CA ASP A 122 -3.65 -17.83 17.31
C ASP A 122 -2.90 -17.17 18.48
N ALA A 123 -1.73 -17.69 18.85
CA ALA A 123 -0.87 -17.09 19.86
C ALA A 123 -0.44 -15.67 19.46
N LEU A 124 -0.08 -15.46 18.19
CA LEU A 124 0.29 -14.14 17.67
C LEU A 124 -0.91 -13.19 17.65
N HIS A 125 -2.11 -13.68 17.33
CA HIS A 125 -3.33 -12.88 17.42
C HIS A 125 -3.58 -12.40 18.85
N GLY A 126 -3.50 -13.30 19.83
CA GLY A 126 -3.59 -12.96 21.25
C GLY A 126 -2.51 -11.98 21.71
N ALA A 127 -1.27 -12.15 21.23
CA ALA A 127 -0.17 -11.24 21.53
C ALA A 127 -0.42 -9.82 21.00
N TYR A 128 -0.91 -9.68 19.76
CA TYR A 128 -1.31 -8.38 19.23
C TYR A 128 -2.50 -7.78 19.99
N ALA A 129 -3.46 -8.61 20.43
CA ALA A 129 -4.62 -8.16 21.18
C ALA A 129 -4.25 -7.57 22.56
N SER A 130 -3.13 -8.00 23.14
CA SER A 130 -2.57 -7.38 24.36
C SER A 130 -2.11 -5.94 24.16
N GLY A 131 -1.78 -5.57 22.91
CA GLY A 131 -1.25 -4.27 22.55
C GLY A 131 0.18 -3.98 23.04
N ASP A 132 0.87 -4.93 23.70
CA ASP A 132 2.26 -4.78 24.14
C ASP A 132 3.24 -5.29 23.07
N PRO A 133 4.10 -4.43 22.48
CA PRO A 133 5.15 -4.86 21.56
C PRO A 133 6.06 -5.96 22.10
N GLY A 134 6.28 -6.02 23.41
CA GLY A 134 7.09 -7.08 24.02
C GLY A 134 6.47 -8.48 23.85
N ALA A 135 5.16 -8.57 23.59
CA ALA A 135 4.47 -9.84 23.40
C ALA A 135 4.47 -10.33 21.94
N TYR A 136 4.52 -9.41 20.96
CA TYR A 136 4.41 -9.75 19.53
C TYR A 136 5.66 -9.45 18.71
N THR A 137 6.71 -8.85 19.30
CA THR A 137 8.01 -8.65 18.65
C THR A 137 9.12 -9.46 19.32
N PRO A 138 10.09 -10.02 18.57
CA PRO A 138 10.17 -10.00 17.12
C PRO A 138 9.12 -10.92 16.47
N LEU A 139 8.64 -10.52 15.29
CA LEU A 139 7.80 -11.38 14.48
C LEU A 139 8.58 -12.59 13.95
N PRO A 140 7.90 -13.73 13.71
CA PRO A 140 8.50 -14.86 12.99
C PRO A 140 9.07 -14.43 11.64
N GLU A 141 10.06 -15.17 11.13
CA GLU A 141 10.73 -14.85 9.87
C GLU A 141 9.73 -14.62 8.72
N GLN A 142 9.98 -13.57 7.94
CA GLN A 142 9.19 -13.28 6.75
C GLN A 142 9.63 -14.17 5.60
N VAL A 143 8.66 -14.83 4.97
CA VAL A 143 8.86 -15.68 3.79
C VAL A 143 8.10 -15.09 2.61
N LYS A 144 8.51 -15.37 1.36
CA LYS A 144 7.86 -14.77 0.18
C LYS A 144 6.40 -15.18 -0.02
N ARG A 145 6.02 -16.39 0.43
CA ARG A 145 4.68 -16.98 0.27
C ARG A 145 4.35 -17.88 1.46
N GLY A 146 4.13 -17.26 2.61
CA GLY A 146 3.76 -17.94 3.84
C GLY A 146 2.24 -18.20 3.92
N PRO A 147 1.81 -19.25 4.65
CA PRO A 147 0.41 -19.48 4.91
C PRO A 147 -0.22 -18.40 5.79
N ALA A 148 0.55 -17.67 6.59
CA ALA A 148 0.02 -16.58 7.40
C ALA A 148 0.44 -15.20 6.86
N VAL A 149 -0.45 -14.22 6.99
CA VAL A 149 -0.19 -12.83 6.63
C VAL A 149 -0.58 -11.93 7.79
N VAL A 150 0.34 -11.04 8.16
CA VAL A 150 0.08 -9.96 9.12
C VAL A 150 0.05 -8.65 8.33
N MET A 151 -1.01 -7.88 8.52
CA MET A 151 -1.14 -6.54 7.95
C MET A 151 -1.49 -5.53 9.04
N VAL A 152 -0.85 -4.38 8.97
CA VAL A 152 -1.08 -3.28 9.91
C VAL A 152 -1.48 -2.03 9.16
N TRP A 153 -2.59 -1.43 9.56
CA TRP A 153 -3.08 -0.14 9.09
C TRP A 153 -3.12 0.86 10.23
N THR A 154 -2.82 2.13 9.94
CA THR A 154 -2.87 3.20 10.94
C THR A 154 -3.67 4.38 10.42
N ALA A 155 -4.55 4.91 11.27
CA ALA A 155 -5.19 6.21 11.13
C ALA A 155 -4.52 7.16 12.15
N ASN A 156 -3.44 7.81 11.72
CA ASN A 156 -2.57 8.57 12.63
C ASN A 156 -3.29 9.77 13.25
N GLU A 157 -4.19 10.41 12.50
CA GLU A 157 -4.99 11.56 12.95
C GLU A 157 -5.84 11.21 14.18
N ASP A 158 -6.37 9.98 14.23
CA ASP A 158 -7.19 9.50 15.35
C ASP A 158 -6.39 8.72 16.40
N ARG A 159 -5.09 8.50 16.18
CA ARG A 159 -4.25 7.60 17.00
C ARG A 159 -4.83 6.20 17.14
N VAL A 160 -5.20 5.60 16.01
CA VAL A 160 -5.76 4.24 15.94
C VAL A 160 -4.98 3.37 14.97
N GLY A 161 -4.67 2.16 15.41
CA GLY A 161 -4.09 1.09 14.62
C GLY A 161 -5.08 -0.06 14.46
N TYR A 162 -5.06 -0.68 13.29
CA TYR A 162 -5.80 -1.90 13.00
C TYR A 162 -4.81 -2.98 12.58
N VAL A 163 -4.90 -4.14 13.21
CA VAL A 163 -4.05 -5.30 12.90
C VAL A 163 -4.94 -6.43 12.40
N GLY A 164 -4.61 -6.94 11.21
CA GLY A 164 -5.27 -8.06 10.58
C GLY A 164 -4.31 -9.23 10.42
N LEU A 165 -4.74 -10.41 10.86
CA LEU A 165 -4.05 -11.68 10.71
C LEU A 165 -4.87 -12.65 9.86
N SER A 166 -4.34 -13.15 8.75
CA SER A 166 -4.99 -14.18 7.95
C SER A 166 -4.16 -15.43 7.85
N TRP A 167 -4.81 -16.59 7.82
CA TRP A 167 -4.19 -17.89 7.61
C TRP A 167 -4.82 -18.60 6.41
N GLY A 168 -4.00 -19.14 5.50
CA GLY A 168 -4.42 -19.88 4.31
C GLY A 168 -3.64 -19.48 3.04
N ALA A 169 -3.36 -20.47 2.19
CA ALA A 169 -2.53 -20.32 0.99
C ALA A 169 -3.25 -19.69 -0.23
N ALA A 170 -4.57 -19.53 -0.19
CA ALA A 170 -5.37 -18.99 -1.30
C ALA A 170 -6.59 -18.22 -0.80
N ALA A 171 -7.00 -17.17 -1.53
CA ALA A 171 -8.11 -16.27 -1.17
C ALA A 171 -9.45 -16.97 -0.83
N LYS A 172 -9.67 -18.21 -1.32
CA LYS A 172 -10.89 -19.00 -1.05
C LYS A 172 -10.81 -19.85 0.23
N SER A 173 -9.61 -20.09 0.76
CA SER A 173 -9.37 -20.83 2.01
C SER A 173 -8.77 -19.96 3.11
N THR A 174 -8.72 -18.64 2.88
CA THR A 174 -8.22 -17.67 3.86
C THR A 174 -9.18 -17.53 5.03
N LEU A 175 -8.73 -17.94 6.21
CA LEU A 175 -9.35 -17.62 7.48
C LEU A 175 -8.81 -16.27 7.95
N ASN A 176 -9.69 -15.29 8.07
CA ASN A 176 -9.35 -13.98 8.62
C ASN A 176 -9.72 -13.97 10.09
N ALA A 177 -8.73 -13.76 10.96
CA ALA A 177 -8.98 -13.53 12.37
C ALA A 177 -9.73 -12.20 12.58
N PRO A 178 -10.42 -12.02 13.73
CA PRO A 178 -11.05 -10.75 14.07
C PRO A 178 -10.03 -9.60 14.01
N LEU A 179 -10.46 -8.46 13.47
CA LEU A 179 -9.62 -7.27 13.36
C LEU A 179 -9.32 -6.74 14.77
N ILE A 180 -8.04 -6.56 15.09
CA ILE A 180 -7.60 -6.01 16.37
C ILE A 180 -7.49 -4.49 16.22
N ARG A 181 -8.11 -3.76 17.14
CA ARG A 181 -8.06 -2.29 17.21
C ARG A 181 -7.19 -1.88 18.39
N LEU A 182 -6.17 -1.07 18.13
CA LEU A 182 -5.25 -0.53 19.11
C LEU A 182 -5.35 1.00 19.13
N GLU A 183 -5.55 1.58 20.31
CA GLU A 183 -5.78 3.02 20.48
C GLU A 183 -4.93 3.60 21.61
N GLY A 184 -4.77 4.93 21.61
CA GLY A 184 -4.08 5.65 22.68
C GLY A 184 -2.66 5.13 22.90
N ALA A 185 -2.34 4.71 24.13
CA ALA A 185 -1.00 4.23 24.48
C ALA A 185 -0.59 2.97 23.70
N HIS A 186 -1.54 2.06 23.39
CA HIS A 186 -1.26 0.87 22.58
C HIS A 186 -0.99 1.23 21.11
N PHE A 187 -1.63 2.28 20.59
CA PHE A 187 -1.28 2.80 19.27
C PHE A 187 0.13 3.40 19.24
N ASP A 188 0.51 4.16 20.26
CA ASP A 188 1.86 4.72 20.32
C ASP A 188 2.92 3.62 20.43
N ALA A 189 2.64 2.56 21.19
CA ALA A 189 3.50 1.39 21.30
C ALA A 189 3.63 0.65 19.96
N LEU A 190 2.52 0.46 19.23
CA LEU A 190 2.54 -0.06 17.87
C LEU A 190 3.37 0.82 16.92
N GLN A 191 3.24 2.15 17.01
CA GLN A 191 4.03 3.09 16.20
C GLN A 191 5.53 2.98 16.50
N ALA A 192 5.91 2.83 17.77
CA ALA A 192 7.29 2.61 18.17
C ALA A 192 7.83 1.29 17.58
N ALA A 193 7.08 0.19 17.69
CA ALA A 193 7.43 -1.11 17.11
C ALA A 193 7.58 -1.04 15.57
N LEU A 194 6.65 -0.36 14.89
CA LEU A 194 6.71 -0.17 13.43
C LEU A 194 7.93 0.65 12.99
N ARG A 195 8.36 1.64 13.78
CA ARG A 195 9.57 2.44 13.49
C ARG A 195 10.85 1.65 13.71
N GLN A 196 10.88 0.79 14.73
CA GLN A 196 12.01 -0.10 15.02
C GLN A 196 12.15 -1.21 13.96
N GLY A 197 11.03 -1.63 13.36
CA GLY A 197 10.92 -2.83 12.56
C GLY A 197 10.36 -3.97 13.42
N LEU A 198 9.28 -4.60 12.95
CA LEU A 198 8.60 -5.67 13.69
C LEU A 198 9.41 -6.98 13.74
N ASP A 199 10.46 -7.09 12.94
CA ASP A 199 11.44 -8.18 12.93
C ASP A 199 12.41 -8.13 14.12
N ARG A 200 12.41 -7.04 14.90
CA ARG A 200 13.29 -6.83 16.03
C ARG A 200 12.47 -6.60 17.30
N PRO A 201 12.94 -7.09 18.48
CA PRO A 201 12.30 -6.74 19.73
C PRO A 201 12.34 -5.22 19.94
N LEU A 202 11.23 -4.64 20.40
CA LEU A 202 11.20 -3.26 20.83
C LEU A 202 11.87 -3.16 22.22
N PRO A 203 12.95 -2.37 22.39
CA PRO A 203 13.57 -2.16 23.70
C PRO A 203 12.59 -1.53 24.70
N ASP A 204 12.67 -1.94 25.98
CA ASP A 204 11.74 -1.48 27.03
C ASP A 204 11.76 0.04 27.25
N ASP A 205 12.93 0.68 27.12
CA ASP A 205 13.11 2.13 27.21
C ASP A 205 12.38 2.88 26.09
N ARG A 206 12.12 2.21 24.96
CA ARG A 206 11.38 2.75 23.81
C ARG A 206 9.92 2.30 23.79
N ASN A 207 9.49 1.46 24.72
CA ASN A 207 8.11 0.99 24.82
C ASN A 207 7.29 1.96 25.69
N PRO A 208 6.35 2.74 25.11
CA PRO A 208 5.56 3.71 25.85
C PRO A 208 4.74 3.10 27.00
N LEU A 209 4.39 1.81 26.90
CA LEU A 209 3.65 1.10 27.95
C LEU A 209 4.51 0.75 29.16
N ARG A 210 5.83 0.64 28.98
CA ARG A 210 6.79 0.30 30.05
C ARG A 210 7.40 1.57 30.66
N ALA A 211 7.64 2.59 29.84
CA ALA A 211 8.19 3.88 30.29
C ALA A 211 7.30 4.61 31.32
N GLN A 212 5.97 4.40 31.29
CA GLN A 212 5.03 5.03 32.22
C GLN A 212 5.00 4.38 33.63
N GLY A 213 5.58 3.18 33.79
CA GLY A 213 5.67 2.49 35.09
C GLY A 213 6.91 2.87 35.93
N GLY A 214 7.70 3.83 35.48
CA GLY A 214 9.00 4.20 36.06
C GLY A 214 9.00 5.34 37.08
N VAL A 215 7.85 5.78 37.59
CA VAL A 215 7.78 6.64 38.77
C VAL A 215 7.46 5.76 39.98
N ARG A 216 8.51 5.38 40.71
CA ARG A 216 8.41 4.90 42.09
C ARG A 216 8.71 6.05 43.03
#